data_AF-A0A349WYV3-F1
#
_entry.id   AF-A0A349WYV3-F1
#
_cell.length_a   1.000
_cell.length_b   1.000
_cell.length_c   1.000
_cell.angle_alpha   90.00
_cell.angle_beta   90.00
_cell.angle_gamma   90.00
#
_symmetry.space_group_name_H-M   'P 1'
#
loop_
_entity.id
_entity.type
_entity.pdbx_description
1 polymer ?
#
loop_
_entity_poly.entity_id
_entity_poly.type
_entity_poly.pdbx_seq_one_letter_code
_entity_poly.pdbx_strand_id
1 'polypeptide(L)'
;MQQNIPKSLIFVFFIVTVLVITILLVGPEKPLSQQKQAQQTQQAMEPSRSATFESMLEAADNAIYVENQKTESDSVQIGFVVLSRPGYVVIFNDQDGVPGSVIGQSDLLESGGEHFLCQ
;
A
#
# COMPACT_ATOMS: atom_id res chain seq x y z
N MET A 1 -29.69 -63.13 5.03
CA MET A 1 -28.73 -63.19 3.91
C MET A 1 -27.63 -62.18 4.18
N GLN A 2 -26.48 -62.62 4.72
CA GLN A 2 -25.33 -61.75 5.00
C GLN A 2 -24.55 -61.50 3.71
N GLN A 3 -24.60 -60.28 3.17
CA GLN A 3 -23.74 -59.89 2.05
C GLN A 3 -22.30 -59.75 2.56
N ASN A 4 -21.45 -60.71 2.21
CA ASN A 4 -20.01 -60.66 2.42
C ASN A 4 -19.39 -59.69 1.41
N ILE A 5 -19.22 -58.43 1.79
CA ILE A 5 -18.46 -57.48 0.98
C ILE A 5 -17.02 -57.98 0.92
N PRO A 6 -16.46 -58.22 -0.29
CA PRO A 6 -15.11 -58.75 -0.42
C PRO A 6 -14.12 -57.75 0.16
N LYS A 7 -13.20 -58.23 1.00
CA LYS A 7 -12.22 -57.40 1.71
C LYS A 7 -11.40 -56.50 0.77
N SER A 8 -11.17 -56.97 -0.46
CA SER A 8 -10.50 -56.19 -1.52
C SER A 8 -11.25 -54.90 -1.88
N LEU A 9 -12.59 -54.93 -1.94
CA LEU A 9 -13.41 -53.77 -2.32
C LEU A 9 -13.46 -52.72 -1.20
N ILE A 10 -13.44 -53.17 0.06
CA ILE A 10 -13.29 -52.29 1.22
C ILE A 10 -11.92 -51.60 1.18
N PHE A 11 -10.85 -52.35 0.91
CA PHE A 11 -9.50 -51.79 0.79
C PHE A 11 -9.39 -50.73 -0.32
N VAL A 12 -9.96 -50.98 -1.49
CA VAL A 12 -9.98 -50.01 -2.59
C VAL A 12 -10.75 -48.74 -2.20
N PHE A 13 -11.89 -48.88 -1.53
CA PHE A 13 -12.69 -47.74 -1.10
C PHE A 13 -11.94 -46.86 -0.08
N PHE A 14 -11.24 -47.48 0.87
CA PHE A 14 -10.39 -46.75 1.81
C PHE A 14 -9.24 -46.01 1.12
N ILE A 15 -8.58 -46.64 0.14
CA ILE A 15 -7.51 -46.00 -0.62
C ILE A 15 -8.03 -44.78 -1.38
N VAL A 16 -9.17 -44.91 -2.07
CA VAL A 16 -9.78 -43.79 -2.82
C VAL A 16 -10.24 -42.68 -1.88
N THR A 17 -10.84 -43.03 -0.75
CA THR A 17 -11.30 -42.04 0.25
C THR A 17 -10.14 -41.26 0.84
N VAL A 18 -9.06 -41.96 1.21
CA VAL A 18 -7.84 -41.32 1.70
C VAL A 18 -7.27 -40.38 0.63
N LEU A 19 -7.15 -40.84 -0.62
CA LEU A 19 -6.63 -40.05 -1.74
C LEU A 19 -7.44 -38.76 -1.96
N VAL A 20 -8.78 -38.85 -1.93
CA VAL A 20 -9.65 -37.67 -2.08
C VAL A 20 -9.48 -36.70 -0.91
N ILE A 21 -9.37 -37.20 0.32
CA ILE A 21 -9.14 -36.36 1.50
C ILE A 21 -7.77 -35.66 1.40
N THR A 22 -6.71 -36.35 0.94
CA THR A 22 -5.40 -35.71 0.73
C THR A 22 -5.47 -34.62 -0.32
N ILE A 23 -6.19 -34.82 -1.42
CA ILE A 23 -6.37 -33.80 -2.48
C ILE A 23 -7.18 -32.60 -1.98
N LEU A 24 -8.16 -32.81 -1.10
CA LEU A 24 -8.96 -31.71 -0.53
C LEU A 24 -8.20 -30.92 0.56
N LEU A 25 -7.31 -31.57 1.31
CA LEU A 25 -6.46 -30.92 2.32
C LEU A 25 -5.29 -30.17 1.68
N VAL A 26 -4.71 -30.72 0.60
CA VAL A 26 -3.76 -30.03 -0.27
C VAL A 26 -4.58 -29.20 -1.26
N GLY A 27 -5.16 -28.10 -0.78
CA GLY A 27 -5.74 -27.08 -1.67
C GLY A 27 -4.72 -26.69 -2.75
N PRO A 28 -5.16 -26.22 -3.94
CA PRO A 28 -4.25 -25.94 -5.04
C PRO A 28 -3.17 -24.97 -4.55
N GLU A 29 -1.96 -25.50 -4.32
CA GLU A 29 -0.81 -24.66 -4.04
C GLU A 29 -0.62 -23.86 -5.32
N LYS A 30 -1.05 -22.59 -5.27
CA LYS A 30 -0.66 -21.62 -6.29
C LYS A 30 0.86 -21.74 -6.34
N PRO A 31 1.46 -22.08 -7.50
CA PRO A 31 2.90 -22.20 -7.58
C PRO A 31 3.47 -20.89 -7.04
N LEU A 32 4.31 -21.00 -6.01
CA LEU A 32 5.00 -19.91 -5.34
C LEU A 32 6.09 -19.31 -6.26
N SER A 33 5.79 -19.22 -7.54
CA SER A 33 6.61 -18.68 -8.63
C SER A 33 5.87 -17.58 -9.39
N GLN A 34 4.60 -17.28 -9.06
CA GLN A 34 3.84 -16.18 -9.68
C GLN A 34 3.47 -15.02 -8.75
N GLN A 35 3.80 -15.07 -7.45
CA GLN A 35 3.61 -13.90 -6.57
C GLN A 35 4.71 -12.84 -6.64
N LYS A 36 5.80 -13.09 -7.37
CA LYS A 36 6.76 -12.02 -7.71
C LYS A 36 6.43 -11.29 -9.02
N GLN A 37 5.43 -11.73 -9.79
CA GLN A 37 5.17 -11.19 -11.13
C GLN A 37 3.71 -10.84 -11.45
N ALA A 38 2.75 -11.08 -10.55
CA ALA A 38 1.35 -10.69 -10.76
C ALA A 38 0.97 -9.32 -10.17
N GLN A 39 1.92 -8.38 -10.10
CA GLN A 39 1.63 -6.97 -9.76
C GLN A 39 2.17 -5.97 -10.79
N GLN A 40 2.66 -6.44 -11.94
CA GLN A 40 3.18 -5.56 -12.99
C GLN A 40 2.40 -5.56 -14.30
N THR A 41 1.21 -6.18 -14.36
CA THR A 41 0.45 -6.21 -15.61
C THR A 41 -1.03 -5.97 -15.39
N GLN A 42 -1.35 -4.76 -14.93
CA GLN A 42 -2.54 -3.97 -15.34
C GLN A 42 -2.59 -2.66 -14.53
N GLN A 43 -1.71 -1.72 -14.88
CA GLN A 43 -1.98 -0.29 -14.70
C GLN A 43 -1.40 0.38 -15.94
N ALA A 44 -2.24 1.07 -16.70
CA ALA A 44 -1.76 1.99 -17.71
C ALA A 44 -0.78 2.95 -17.03
N MET A 45 0.50 2.91 -17.39
CA MET A 45 1.47 4.01 -17.26
C MET A 45 1.31 4.92 -16.02
N GLU A 46 1.14 4.35 -14.82
CA GLU A 46 1.19 5.14 -13.59
C GLU A 46 2.66 5.18 -13.17
N PRO A 47 3.34 6.33 -13.25
CA PRO A 47 4.70 6.46 -12.73
C PRO A 47 4.74 5.95 -11.30
N SER A 48 5.82 5.24 -10.93
CA SER A 48 6.01 4.88 -9.53
C SER A 48 5.90 6.15 -8.68
N ARG A 49 5.37 6.06 -7.45
CA ARG A 49 5.26 7.25 -6.58
C ARG A 49 6.59 8.00 -6.49
N SER A 50 7.70 7.27 -6.47
CA SER A 50 9.06 7.81 -6.55
C SER A 50 9.35 8.52 -7.89
N ALA A 51 8.94 7.98 -9.04
CA ALA A 51 9.10 8.67 -10.31
C ALA A 51 8.21 9.91 -10.45
N THR A 52 6.96 9.87 -9.96
CA THR A 52 6.08 11.04 -9.91
C THR A 52 6.68 12.13 -9.03
N PHE A 53 7.27 11.71 -7.92
CA PHE A 53 7.93 12.56 -6.96
C PHE A 53 9.16 13.24 -7.54
N GLU A 54 10.09 12.49 -8.14
CA GLU A 54 11.28 13.06 -8.80
C GLU A 54 10.86 13.98 -9.95
N SER A 55 9.83 13.60 -10.71
CA SER A 55 9.27 14.43 -11.77
C SER A 55 8.65 15.73 -11.24
N MET A 56 7.97 15.71 -10.11
CA MET A 56 7.43 16.90 -9.45
C MET A 56 8.52 17.77 -8.85
N LEU A 57 9.56 17.16 -8.27
CA LEU A 57 10.73 17.87 -7.75
C LEU A 57 11.51 18.56 -8.88
N GLU A 58 11.60 17.93 -10.05
CA GLU A 58 12.23 18.51 -11.24
C GLU A 58 11.35 19.57 -11.92
N ALA A 59 10.02 19.39 -11.90
CA ALA A 59 9.08 20.27 -12.60
C ALA A 59 8.57 21.47 -11.78
N ALA A 60 8.64 21.43 -10.44
CA ALA A 60 8.06 22.45 -9.58
C ALA A 60 9.12 23.21 -8.77
N ASP A 61 9.13 24.53 -8.96
CA ASP A 61 9.91 25.48 -8.15
C ASP A 61 9.59 25.39 -6.64
N ASN A 62 8.41 24.87 -6.28
CA ASN A 62 8.01 24.61 -4.90
C ASN A 62 7.31 23.25 -4.81
N ALA A 63 7.69 22.43 -3.83
CA ALA A 63 7.13 21.11 -3.62
C ALA A 63 6.96 20.81 -2.13
N ILE A 64 5.95 20.01 -1.80
CA ILE A 64 5.74 19.48 -0.46
C ILE A 64 5.41 18.00 -0.55
N TYR A 65 6.02 17.21 0.33
CA TYR A 65 5.75 15.78 0.45
C TYR A 65 5.26 15.44 1.85
N VAL A 66 4.13 14.74 1.90
CA VAL A 66 3.50 14.29 3.13
C VAL A 66 3.17 12.80 2.98
N GLU A 67 3.56 12.00 3.97
CA GLU A 67 3.20 10.59 4.02
C GLU A 67 1.79 10.40 4.58
N ASN A 68 1.21 9.24 4.29
CA ASN A 68 0.00 8.82 4.98
C ASN A 68 0.34 8.55 6.44
N GLN A 69 -0.30 9.29 7.34
CA GLN A 69 -0.07 9.22 8.77
C GLN A 69 -1.37 8.97 9.52
N LYS A 70 -1.27 8.48 10.76
CA LYS A 70 -2.43 8.27 11.63
C LYS A 70 -2.95 9.60 12.16
N THR A 71 -4.26 9.71 12.32
CA THR A 71 -4.95 10.93 12.79
C THR A 71 -4.92 11.11 14.32
N GLU A 72 -4.08 10.36 15.04
CA GLU A 72 -4.06 10.37 16.51
C GLU A 72 -3.10 11.43 17.10
N SER A 73 -2.40 12.19 16.25
CA SER A 73 -1.51 13.28 16.68
C SER A 73 -2.20 14.64 16.54
N ASP A 74 -1.87 15.56 17.45
CA ASP A 74 -2.24 17.00 17.36
C ASP A 74 -1.37 17.76 16.34
N SER A 75 -0.65 17.03 15.49
CA SER A 75 0.33 17.57 14.57
C SER A 75 0.41 16.74 13.29
N VAL A 76 0.92 17.37 12.22
CA VAL A 76 1.11 16.77 10.91
C VAL A 76 2.61 16.71 10.61
N GLN A 77 3.11 15.50 10.41
CA GLN A 77 4.48 15.28 9.99
C GLN A 77 4.60 15.49 8.47
N ILE A 78 5.47 16.40 8.06
CA ILE A 78 5.76 16.68 6.66
C ILE A 78 7.12 16.07 6.37
N GLY A 79 7.19 15.22 5.34
CA GLY A 79 8.43 14.54 4.97
C GLY A 79 9.48 15.56 4.56
N PHE A 80 9.22 16.37 3.54
CA PHE A 80 10.03 17.55 3.26
C PHE A 80 9.26 18.61 2.47
N VAL A 81 9.86 19.79 2.40
CA VAL A 81 9.41 20.95 1.63
C VAL A 81 10.59 21.51 0.84
N VAL A 82 10.35 21.87 -0.42
CA VAL A 82 11.28 22.64 -1.26
C VAL A 82 10.59 23.94 -1.63
N LEU A 83 11.27 25.07 -1.43
CA LEU A 83 10.75 26.40 -1.74
C LEU A 83 11.72 27.18 -2.62
N SER A 84 11.21 27.81 -3.67
CA SER A 84 11.96 28.74 -4.52
C SER A 84 12.30 30.07 -3.83
N ARG A 85 11.55 30.44 -2.79
CA ARG A 85 11.71 31.68 -1.99
C ARG A 85 11.36 31.40 -0.53
N PRO A 86 11.88 32.16 0.45
CA PRO A 86 11.51 31.96 1.84
C PRO A 86 9.99 32.08 2.04
N GLY A 87 9.41 31.21 2.87
CA GLY A 87 7.97 31.10 3.02
C GLY A 87 7.53 30.20 4.17
N TYR A 88 6.23 29.88 4.21
CA TYR A 88 5.63 29.08 5.28
C TYR A 88 4.82 27.94 4.69
N VAL A 89 4.67 26.85 5.45
CA VAL A 89 3.65 25.84 5.23
C VAL A 89 2.47 26.14 6.15
N VAL A 90 1.26 26.11 5.59
CA VAL A 90 0.01 26.37 6.32
C VAL A 90 -0.93 25.19 6.13
N ILE A 91 -1.52 24.72 7.23
CA ILE A 91 -2.50 23.65 7.25
C ILE A 91 -3.87 24.29 7.48
N PHE A 92 -4.77 24.04 6.54
CA PHE A 92 -6.17 24.43 6.63
C PHE A 92 -7.02 23.24 7.05
N ASN A 93 -8.02 23.48 7.90
CA ASN A 93 -9.07 22.49 8.11
C ASN A 93 -9.85 22.27 6.81
N ASP A 94 -10.27 21.04 6.54
CA ASP A 94 -11.19 20.77 5.43
C ASP A 94 -12.60 21.27 5.81
N GLN A 95 -13.24 22.00 4.90
CA GLN A 95 -14.62 22.42 5.01
C GLN A 95 -15.34 22.01 3.73
N ASP A 96 -15.88 20.79 3.72
CA ASP A 96 -16.60 20.23 2.56
C ASP A 96 -15.76 20.23 1.26
N GLY A 97 -14.46 19.90 1.37
CA GLY A 97 -13.54 19.88 0.23
C GLY A 97 -12.94 21.24 -0.15
N VAL A 98 -13.20 22.31 0.60
CA VAL A 98 -12.51 23.60 0.46
C VAL A 98 -11.68 23.95 1.70
N PRO A 99 -10.61 24.76 1.55
CA PRO A 99 -9.84 25.25 2.69
C PRO A 99 -10.70 26.10 3.65
N GLY A 100 -10.76 25.68 4.92
CA GLY A 100 -11.41 26.38 6.01
C GLY A 100 -10.47 27.31 6.79
N SER A 101 -10.56 27.29 8.11
CA SER A 101 -9.65 28.03 9.00
C SER A 101 -8.26 27.39 9.04
N VAL A 102 -7.24 28.20 9.32
CA VAL A 102 -5.88 27.72 9.60
C VAL A 102 -5.87 26.97 10.93
N ILE A 103 -5.30 25.76 10.94
CA ILE A 103 -5.17 24.90 12.11
C ILE A 103 -3.71 24.58 12.46
N GLY A 104 -2.76 24.94 11.62
CA GLY A 104 -1.33 24.79 11.88
C GLY A 104 -0.50 25.60 10.89
N GLN A 105 0.70 26.00 11.32
CA GLN A 105 1.67 26.68 10.45
C GLN A 105 3.10 26.30 10.86
N SER A 106 4.01 26.27 9.89
CA SER A 106 5.44 26.18 10.16
C SER A 106 6.03 27.54 10.58
N ASP A 107 7.28 27.51 11.06
CA ASP A 107 8.12 28.70 11.07
C ASP A 107 8.48 29.13 9.63
N LEU A 108 9.14 30.29 9.51
CA LEU A 108 9.68 30.74 8.23
C LEU A 108 10.75 29.77 7.76
N LEU A 109 10.53 29.19 6.59
CA LEU A 109 11.46 28.33 5.90
C LEU A 109 12.24 29.18 4.91
N GLU A 110 13.52 28.89 4.78
CA GLU A 110 14.39 29.53 3.79
C GLU A 110 14.06 29.05 2.37
N SER A 111 14.66 29.70 1.38
CA SER A 111 14.63 29.20 0.00
C SER A 111 15.69 28.12 -0.23
N GLY A 112 15.36 27.18 -1.11
CA GLY A 112 16.26 26.18 -1.65
C GLY A 112 16.50 25.01 -0.70
N GLY A 113 16.74 23.84 -1.28
CA GLY A 113 17.01 22.61 -0.53
C GLY A 113 15.77 21.98 0.09
N GLU A 114 15.99 20.85 0.75
CA GLU A 114 14.96 20.05 1.42
C GLU A 114 14.85 20.48 2.90
N HIS A 115 13.65 20.87 3.32
CA HIS A 115 13.32 21.16 4.72
C HIS A 115 12.44 20.07 5.30
N PHE A 116 12.93 19.35 6.30
CA PHE A 116 12.17 18.32 7.03
C PHE A 116 11.41 18.98 8.19
N LEU A 117 10.09 18.79 8.28
CA LEU A 117 9.27 19.39 9.34
C LEU A 117 8.55 18.32 10.17
N CYS A 118 8.86 18.30 11.46
CA CYS A 118 8.12 17.55 12.46
C CYS A 118 7.49 18.57 13.40
N GLN A 119 6.16 18.67 13.41
CA GLN A 119 5.45 19.26 14.54
C GLN A 119 4.79 18.16 15.34
#